data_AF-A0A962V3G1-F1
#
_entry.id   AF-A0A962V3G1-F1
#
_cell.length_a   1.000
_cell.length_b   1.000
_cell.length_c   1.000
_cell.angle_alpha   90.00
_cell.angle_beta   90.00
_cell.angle_gamma   90.00
#
_symmetry.space_group_name_H-M   'P 1'
#
loop_
_entity.id
_entity.type
_entity.pdbx_description
1 polymer ?
#
loop_
_entity_poly.entity_id
_entity_poly.type
_entity_poly.pdbx_seq_one_letter_code
_entity_poly.pdbx_strand_id
1 'polypeptide(L)'
;LWWLVSELVTDGELSLHLLDLDRAELDADLAAADDDPAQSVLYQRLTERSGADSQPWSLIVALYDWPATPEAVLQLGTLTAISRAAGGTLLSAASPAFAGTSDFSPHTSAADPATIPAEFQQAWDSLRDSDLAAWLGLALPRVLLRLPYGPADPIDSFTFDEQSAIPEHTRFLWGNPALACALVLGREFLQQGWEVAQLGQDTQLDIDAMPAYSYKLDGEAQLQACAETYLAETTALQISQQGLIPLLSFRHRNAVRVGGLHSCALNRRALLAGHR
;
A
#
# COMPACT_ATOMS: atom_id res chain seq x y z
N LEU A 1 -3.25 7.72 7.93
CA LEU A 1 -2.28 8.79 8.19
C LEU A 1 -1.90 8.88 9.67
N TRP A 2 -2.84 9.12 10.61
CA TRP A 2 -2.54 9.20 12.05
C TRP A 2 -1.66 8.03 12.54
N TRP A 3 -2.03 6.80 12.18
CA TRP A 3 -1.27 5.60 12.48
C TRP A 3 0.21 5.64 12.04
N LEU A 4 0.50 6.17 10.84
CA LEU A 4 1.87 6.29 10.35
C LEU A 4 2.66 7.32 11.17
N VAL A 5 2.04 8.45 11.48
CA VAL A 5 2.67 9.55 12.23
C VAL A 5 2.90 9.18 13.69
N SER A 6 1.98 8.44 14.32
CA SER A 6 2.13 8.00 15.71
C SER A 6 3.22 6.95 15.90
N GLU A 7 3.50 6.16 14.85
CA GLU A 7 4.44 5.04 14.89
C GLU A 7 5.85 5.40 14.38
N LEU A 8 6.02 6.55 13.74
CA LEU A 8 7.31 7.05 13.27
C LEU A 8 7.78 8.22 14.14
N VAL A 9 8.97 8.09 14.71
CA VAL A 9 9.65 9.19 15.40
C VAL A 9 10.41 9.99 14.36
N THR A 10 9.97 11.22 14.09
CA THR A 10 10.70 12.14 13.21
C THR A 10 11.77 12.87 14.02
N ASP A 11 13.03 12.51 13.83
CA ASP A 11 14.20 13.01 14.57
C ASP A 11 15.04 14.04 13.78
N GLY A 12 14.54 14.49 12.63
CA GLY A 12 15.18 15.48 11.76
C GLY A 12 15.78 14.87 10.49
N GLU A 13 16.10 13.57 10.47
CA GLU A 13 16.52 12.87 9.25
C GLU A 13 15.34 12.35 8.43
N LEU A 14 14.23 12.00 9.12
CA LEU A 14 12.97 11.62 8.49
C LEU A 14 11.95 12.76 8.58
N SER A 15 11.48 13.23 7.43
CA SER A 15 10.42 14.25 7.32
C SER A 15 9.21 13.70 6.58
N LEU A 16 8.00 13.91 7.13
CA LEU A 16 6.75 13.64 6.44
C LEU A 16 6.11 14.95 5.97
N HIS A 17 5.69 14.97 4.71
CA HIS A 17 4.94 16.07 4.11
C HIS A 17 3.59 15.57 3.62
N LEU A 18 2.60 16.45 3.66
CA LEU A 18 1.22 16.15 3.29
C LEU A 18 0.80 17.04 2.14
N LEU A 19 0.27 16.40 1.09
CA LEU A 19 -0.41 17.05 -0.01
C LEU A 19 -1.82 16.47 -0.05
N ASP A 20 -2.82 17.33 0.10
CA ASP A 20 -4.22 16.95 -0.10
C ASP A 20 -4.53 17.07 -1.58
N LEU A 21 -4.92 15.95 -2.17
CA LEU A 21 -5.23 15.84 -3.59
C LEU A 21 -6.19 14.65 -3.75
N ASP A 22 -7.42 14.92 -4.13
CA ASP A 22 -8.37 13.84 -4.38
C ASP A 22 -8.10 13.17 -5.74
N ARG A 23 -8.76 12.02 -5.97
CA ARG A 23 -8.54 11.25 -7.20
C ARG A 23 -9.03 12.00 -8.44
N ALA A 24 -10.14 12.73 -8.35
CA ALA A 24 -10.69 13.45 -9.49
C ALA A 24 -9.82 14.65 -9.88
N GLU A 25 -9.23 15.33 -8.89
CA GLU A 25 -8.25 16.40 -9.10
C GLU A 25 -6.97 15.87 -9.76
N LEU A 26 -6.44 14.72 -9.28
CA LEU A 26 -5.31 14.06 -9.93
C LEU A 26 -5.63 13.72 -11.39
N ASP A 27 -6.78 13.09 -11.64
CA ASP A 27 -7.17 12.67 -12.98
C ASP A 27 -7.30 13.89 -13.92
N ALA A 28 -7.87 15.00 -13.42
CA ALA A 28 -7.99 16.24 -14.18
C ALA A 28 -6.63 16.90 -14.48
N ASP A 29 -5.71 16.92 -13.51
CA ASP A 29 -4.36 17.48 -13.68
C ASP A 29 -3.54 16.67 -14.70
N LEU A 30 -3.59 15.34 -14.60
CA LEU A 30 -2.90 14.46 -15.55
C LEU A 30 -3.49 14.56 -16.96
N ALA A 31 -4.82 14.68 -17.10
CA ALA A 31 -5.46 14.85 -18.40
C ALA A 31 -5.13 16.20 -19.04
N ALA A 32 -4.98 17.26 -18.25
CA ALA A 32 -4.63 18.59 -18.74
C ALA A 32 -3.16 18.70 -19.19
N ALA A 33 -2.29 17.79 -18.74
CA ALA A 33 -0.88 17.76 -19.10
C ALA A 33 -0.60 17.11 -20.47
N ASP A 34 -1.64 16.65 -21.19
CA ASP A 34 -1.54 15.93 -22.46
C ASP A 34 -0.44 14.83 -22.41
N ASP A 35 0.54 14.88 -23.31
CA ASP A 35 1.65 13.92 -23.41
C ASP A 35 2.91 14.36 -22.62
N ASP A 36 2.91 15.54 -21.99
CA ASP A 36 4.06 16.08 -21.25
C ASP A 36 3.74 16.24 -19.75
N PRO A 37 4.13 15.26 -18.91
CA PRO A 37 3.92 15.32 -17.46
C PRO A 37 4.48 16.58 -16.80
N ALA A 38 5.46 17.27 -17.41
CA ALA A 38 6.03 18.50 -16.88
C ALA A 38 5.04 19.68 -16.89
N GLN A 39 3.97 19.61 -17.68
CA GLN A 39 2.90 20.61 -17.69
C GLN A 39 1.93 20.45 -16.52
N SER A 40 1.89 19.29 -15.86
CA SER A 40 1.01 19.05 -14.72
C SER A 40 1.41 19.93 -13.52
N VAL A 41 0.41 20.38 -12.77
CA VAL A 41 0.62 21.13 -11.53
C VAL A 41 1.31 20.23 -10.50
N LEU A 42 0.95 18.95 -10.44
CA LEU A 42 1.58 17.99 -9.54
C LEU A 42 3.09 17.86 -9.80
N TYR A 43 3.50 17.76 -11.07
CA TYR A 43 4.91 17.70 -11.42
C TYR A 43 5.67 18.93 -10.94
N GLN A 44 5.15 20.13 -11.23
CA GLN A 44 5.78 21.38 -10.83
C GLN A 44 5.94 21.44 -9.31
N ARG A 45 4.87 21.14 -8.56
CA ARG A 45 4.89 21.12 -7.09
C ARG A 45 5.91 20.14 -6.51
N LEU A 46 6.01 18.94 -7.07
CA LEU A 46 6.93 17.93 -6.53
C LEU A 46 8.39 18.22 -6.92
N THR A 47 8.63 18.76 -8.11
CA THR A 47 9.98 19.05 -8.63
C THR A 47 10.54 20.42 -8.24
N GLU A 48 9.72 21.33 -7.70
CA GLU A 48 10.15 22.61 -7.09
C GLU A 48 11.27 22.41 -6.04
N ARG A 49 11.31 21.25 -5.37
CA ARG A 49 12.31 20.88 -4.35
C ARG A 49 13.57 20.22 -4.92
N SER A 50 13.77 20.22 -6.22
CA SER A 50 14.97 19.64 -6.86
C SER A 50 16.11 20.65 -7.05
N GLY A 51 16.06 21.82 -6.39
CA GLY A 51 17.13 22.83 -6.40
C GLY A 51 18.39 22.40 -5.65
N ALA A 52 19.52 23.08 -5.91
CA ALA A 52 20.85 22.69 -5.41
C ALA A 52 20.99 22.63 -3.86
N ASP A 53 20.10 23.32 -3.13
CA ASP A 53 20.08 23.38 -1.66
C ASP A 53 18.92 22.58 -1.03
N SER A 54 18.13 21.85 -1.82
CA SER A 54 16.95 21.11 -1.34
C SER A 54 17.13 19.60 -1.51
N GLN A 55 16.75 18.84 -0.48
CA GLN A 55 16.75 17.39 -0.55
C GLN A 55 15.59 16.91 -1.45
N PRO A 56 15.87 16.04 -2.45
CA PRO A 56 14.83 15.46 -3.29
C PRO A 56 13.93 14.55 -2.46
N TRP A 57 12.75 14.24 -3.00
CA TRP A 57 11.85 13.27 -2.37
C TRP A 57 12.44 11.88 -2.43
N SER A 58 12.29 11.11 -1.35
CA SER A 58 12.70 9.69 -1.32
C SER A 58 11.56 8.75 -1.69
N LEU A 59 10.39 8.99 -1.13
CA LEU A 59 9.20 8.18 -1.27
C LEU A 59 7.98 9.08 -1.41
N ILE A 60 7.15 8.80 -2.41
CA ILE A 60 5.84 9.41 -2.60
C ILE A 60 4.80 8.33 -2.35
N VAL A 61 4.00 8.52 -1.31
CA VAL A 61 2.96 7.57 -0.93
C VAL A 61 1.61 8.11 -1.39
N ALA A 62 1.09 7.54 -2.47
CA ALA A 62 -0.23 7.87 -2.97
C ALA A 62 -1.28 7.01 -2.25
N LEU A 63 -2.21 7.64 -1.54
CA LEU A 63 -3.23 6.92 -0.75
C LEU A 63 -4.48 6.60 -1.59
N TYR A 64 -4.27 6.12 -2.82
CA TYR A 64 -5.34 5.67 -3.72
C TYR A 64 -5.34 4.15 -3.86
N ASP A 65 -6.53 3.60 -4.07
CA ASP A 65 -6.74 2.21 -4.50
C ASP A 65 -6.86 2.19 -6.03
N TRP A 66 -5.88 1.61 -6.72
CA TRP A 66 -5.87 1.58 -8.18
C TRP A 66 -6.74 0.43 -8.73
N PRO A 67 -7.72 0.72 -9.61
CA PRO A 67 -8.54 -0.31 -10.25
C PRO A 67 -7.74 -1.06 -11.32
N ALA A 68 -8.08 -2.32 -11.58
CA ALA A 68 -7.44 -3.13 -12.62
C ALA A 68 -7.96 -2.80 -14.03
N THR A 69 -7.66 -1.59 -14.52
CA THR A 69 -8.03 -1.13 -15.87
C THR A 69 -6.80 -0.62 -16.64
N PRO A 70 -6.79 -0.68 -18.00
CA PRO A 70 -5.69 -0.14 -18.79
C PRO A 70 -5.42 1.35 -18.52
N GLU A 71 -6.47 2.15 -18.36
CA GLU A 71 -6.39 3.58 -18.03
C GLU A 71 -5.66 3.83 -16.71
N ALA A 72 -6.02 3.09 -15.66
CA ALA A 72 -5.36 3.18 -14.36
C ALA A 72 -3.87 2.81 -14.44
N VAL A 73 -3.49 1.86 -15.30
CA VAL A 73 -2.08 1.50 -15.53
C VAL A 73 -1.31 2.64 -16.21
N LEU A 74 -1.92 3.33 -17.19
CA LEU A 74 -1.29 4.49 -17.85
C LEU A 74 -1.10 5.66 -16.86
N GLN A 75 -2.11 5.94 -16.05
CA GLN A 75 -2.03 6.94 -14.98
C GLN A 75 -0.96 6.59 -13.93
N LEU A 76 -0.88 5.32 -13.53
CA LEU A 76 0.19 4.81 -12.66
C LEU A 76 1.57 5.04 -13.25
N GLY A 77 1.75 4.75 -14.56
CA GLY A 77 2.99 5.01 -15.27
C GLY A 77 3.36 6.50 -15.24
N THR A 78 2.39 7.38 -15.52
CA THR A 78 2.57 8.83 -15.50
C THR A 78 2.95 9.34 -14.11
N LEU A 79 2.21 8.93 -13.07
CA LEU A 79 2.49 9.30 -11.69
C LEU A 79 3.84 8.76 -11.20
N THR A 80 4.24 7.58 -11.67
CA THR A 80 5.56 7.01 -11.40
C THR A 80 6.67 7.84 -12.05
N ALA A 81 6.47 8.30 -13.29
CA ALA A 81 7.41 9.18 -13.97
C ALA A 81 7.55 10.53 -13.27
N ILE A 82 6.44 11.14 -12.83
CA ILE A 82 6.44 12.36 -12.03
C ILE A 82 7.20 12.14 -10.72
N SER A 83 6.91 11.03 -10.02
CA SER A 83 7.56 10.70 -8.75
C SER A 83 9.08 10.57 -8.92
N ARG A 84 9.51 9.83 -9.94
CA ARG A 84 10.92 9.66 -10.29
C ARG A 84 11.59 10.99 -10.65
N ALA A 85 10.92 11.87 -11.40
CA ALA A 85 11.45 13.19 -11.73
C ALA A 85 11.64 14.08 -10.49
N ALA A 86 10.79 13.91 -9.47
CA ALA A 86 10.92 14.54 -8.17
C ALA A 86 11.97 13.87 -7.25
N GLY A 87 12.65 12.84 -7.77
CA GLY A 87 13.66 12.04 -7.07
C GLY A 87 13.10 10.83 -6.33
N GLY A 88 11.78 10.68 -6.23
CA GLY A 88 11.10 9.72 -5.37
C GLY A 88 10.67 8.42 -6.04
N THR A 89 10.49 7.37 -5.23
CA THR A 89 9.77 6.16 -5.61
C THR A 89 8.27 6.29 -5.30
N LEU A 90 7.40 5.84 -6.19
CA LEU A 90 5.95 5.80 -5.96
C LEU A 90 5.55 4.52 -5.20
N LEU A 91 4.76 4.66 -4.15
CA LEU A 91 4.14 3.58 -3.39
C LEU A 91 2.64 3.84 -3.25
N SER A 92 1.80 2.87 -3.62
CA SER A 92 0.34 2.99 -3.56
C SER A 92 -0.33 1.65 -3.29
N ALA A 93 -1.67 1.60 -3.23
CA ALA A 93 -2.43 0.38 -3.11
C ALA A 93 -3.00 -0.12 -4.44
N ALA A 94 -3.04 -1.43 -4.62
CA ALA A 94 -3.75 -2.06 -5.73
C ALA A 94 -5.09 -2.62 -5.26
N SER A 95 -6.13 -2.49 -6.09
CA SER A 95 -7.41 -3.15 -5.85
C SER A 95 -7.27 -4.68 -5.90
N PRO A 96 -8.21 -5.42 -5.28
CA PRO A 96 -8.20 -6.89 -5.29
C PRO A 96 -8.19 -7.50 -6.70
N ALA A 97 -8.72 -6.79 -7.69
CA ALA A 97 -8.77 -7.23 -9.09
C ALA A 97 -7.37 -7.42 -9.71
N PHE A 98 -6.34 -6.73 -9.21
CA PHE A 98 -4.94 -6.99 -9.61
C PHE A 98 -4.48 -8.41 -9.25
N ALA A 99 -5.07 -9.00 -8.21
CA ALA A 99 -4.80 -10.37 -7.77
C ALA A 99 -5.81 -11.38 -8.32
N GLY A 100 -6.73 -10.98 -9.22
CA GLY A 100 -7.75 -11.88 -9.76
C GLY A 100 -8.83 -12.27 -8.74
N THR A 101 -9.23 -11.32 -7.87
CA THR A 101 -10.36 -11.50 -6.95
C THR A 101 -11.19 -10.22 -6.87
N SER A 102 -12.48 -10.33 -6.52
CA SER A 102 -13.37 -9.17 -6.33
C SER A 102 -13.08 -8.43 -5.02
N ASP A 103 -12.71 -9.17 -3.97
CA ASP A 103 -12.35 -8.64 -2.66
C ASP A 103 -11.53 -9.67 -1.86
N PHE A 104 -11.07 -9.25 -0.68
CA PHE A 104 -10.36 -10.09 0.28
C PHE A 104 -11.20 -10.39 1.53
N SER A 105 -12.52 -10.38 1.43
CA SER A 105 -13.36 -10.81 2.54
C SER A 105 -13.20 -12.32 2.78
N PRO A 106 -13.43 -12.81 4.01
CA PRO A 106 -13.23 -14.23 4.35
C PRO A 106 -14.04 -15.24 3.52
N HIS A 107 -15.10 -14.79 2.83
CA HIS A 107 -16.01 -15.64 2.06
C HIS A 107 -15.74 -15.62 0.55
N THR A 108 -14.79 -14.83 0.09
CA THR A 108 -14.49 -14.69 -1.33
C THR A 108 -13.62 -15.84 -1.83
N SER A 109 -13.86 -16.24 -3.07
CA SER A 109 -13.08 -17.29 -3.74
C SER A 109 -11.60 -16.91 -3.77
N ALA A 110 -10.73 -17.92 -3.77
CA ALA A 110 -9.31 -17.71 -3.95
C ALA A 110 -9.02 -16.92 -5.25
N ALA A 111 -7.93 -16.17 -5.23
CA ALA A 111 -7.38 -15.48 -6.41
C ALA A 111 -7.35 -16.42 -7.64
N ASP A 112 -8.05 -16.03 -8.70
CA ASP A 112 -8.08 -16.74 -9.97
C ASP A 112 -7.53 -15.82 -11.08
N PRO A 113 -6.31 -16.08 -11.58
CA PRO A 113 -5.72 -15.31 -12.68
C PRO A 113 -6.59 -15.27 -13.93
N ALA A 114 -7.47 -16.25 -14.16
CA ALA A 114 -8.37 -16.26 -15.32
C ALA A 114 -9.44 -15.15 -15.27
N THR A 115 -9.67 -14.56 -14.09
CA THR A 115 -10.61 -13.45 -13.91
C THR A 115 -10.01 -12.08 -14.23
N ILE A 116 -8.68 -12.01 -14.39
CA ILE A 116 -7.97 -10.76 -14.72
C ILE A 116 -8.26 -10.40 -16.18
N PRO A 117 -8.78 -9.18 -16.48
CA PRO A 117 -9.06 -8.78 -17.85
C PRO A 117 -7.79 -8.77 -18.70
N ALA A 118 -7.84 -9.38 -19.89
CA ALA A 118 -6.67 -9.52 -20.76
C ALA A 118 -6.07 -8.17 -21.20
N GLU A 119 -6.92 -7.17 -21.46
CA GLU A 119 -6.48 -5.82 -21.83
C GLU A 119 -5.73 -5.13 -20.69
N PHE A 120 -6.20 -5.29 -19.45
CA PHE A 120 -5.51 -4.79 -18.27
C PHE A 120 -4.19 -5.52 -18.07
N GLN A 121 -4.18 -6.86 -18.17
CA GLN A 121 -2.97 -7.66 -18.03
C GLN A 121 -1.90 -7.24 -19.05
N GLN A 122 -2.28 -7.01 -20.31
CA GLN A 122 -1.36 -6.54 -21.34
C GLN A 122 -0.77 -5.17 -21.00
N ALA A 123 -1.59 -4.22 -20.56
CA ALA A 123 -1.12 -2.90 -20.14
C ALA A 123 -0.19 -3.01 -18.91
N TRP A 124 -0.57 -3.83 -17.93
CA TRP A 124 0.19 -4.06 -16.71
C TRP A 124 1.57 -4.68 -16.99
N ASP A 125 1.62 -5.72 -17.82
CA ASP A 125 2.88 -6.35 -18.23
C ASP A 125 3.78 -5.36 -18.99
N SER A 126 3.20 -4.52 -19.84
CA SER A 126 3.94 -3.47 -20.55
C SER A 126 4.53 -2.44 -19.59
N LEU A 127 3.77 -2.01 -18.57
CA LEU A 127 4.30 -1.14 -17.52
C LEU A 127 5.42 -1.83 -16.75
N ARG A 128 5.23 -3.10 -16.35
CA ARG A 128 6.21 -3.88 -15.58
C ARG A 128 7.52 -4.16 -16.32
N ASP A 129 7.51 -4.18 -17.64
CA ASP A 129 8.71 -4.31 -18.48
C ASP A 129 9.43 -2.96 -18.69
N SER A 130 8.78 -1.84 -18.37
CA SER A 130 9.38 -0.51 -18.50
C SER A 130 10.35 -0.15 -17.36
N ASP A 131 11.25 0.80 -17.63
CA ASP A 131 12.16 1.35 -16.61
C ASP A 131 11.44 2.03 -15.43
N LEU A 132 10.19 2.47 -15.64
CA LEU A 132 9.39 3.10 -14.59
C LEU A 132 9.00 2.09 -13.51
N ALA A 133 8.82 0.82 -13.86
CA ALA A 133 8.37 -0.19 -12.90
C ALA A 133 9.37 -0.47 -11.76
N ALA A 134 10.63 -0.07 -11.91
CA ALA A 134 11.62 -0.11 -10.83
C ALA A 134 11.35 0.94 -9.72
N TRP A 135 10.54 1.96 -10.03
CA TRP A 135 10.18 3.09 -9.17
C TRP A 135 8.71 3.05 -8.71
N LEU A 136 8.05 1.90 -8.87
CA LEU A 136 6.67 1.69 -8.47
C LEU A 136 6.57 0.50 -7.51
N GLY A 137 5.91 0.70 -6.37
CA GLY A 137 5.46 -0.36 -5.47
C GLY A 137 3.95 -0.30 -5.29
N LEU A 138 3.28 -1.45 -5.38
CA LEU A 138 1.84 -1.57 -5.15
C LEU A 138 1.58 -2.64 -4.10
N ALA A 139 0.84 -2.29 -3.04
CA ALA A 139 0.55 -3.19 -1.94
C ALA A 139 -0.94 -3.55 -1.84
N LEU A 140 -1.22 -4.75 -1.31
CA LEU A 140 -2.57 -5.27 -1.02
C LEU A 140 -2.46 -6.45 -0.03
N PRO A 141 -3.54 -6.88 0.66
CA PRO A 141 -4.81 -6.19 0.85
C PRO A 141 -4.70 -5.10 1.92
N ARG A 142 -5.81 -4.42 2.24
CA ARG A 142 -5.87 -3.38 3.29
C ARG A 142 -5.59 -3.96 4.69
N VAL A 143 -5.28 -3.07 5.64
CA VAL A 143 -4.99 -3.41 7.05
C VAL A 143 -5.96 -2.75 8.00
N LEU A 144 -6.28 -3.41 9.11
CA LEU A 144 -7.19 -2.88 10.12
C LEU A 144 -6.50 -1.76 10.90
N LEU A 145 -7.07 -0.56 10.89
CA LEU A 145 -6.47 0.61 11.56
C LEU A 145 -6.99 0.82 12.99
N ARG A 146 -8.18 0.32 13.32
CA ARG A 146 -8.81 0.49 14.63
C ARG A 146 -9.73 -0.69 14.93
N LEU A 147 -9.85 -1.04 16.21
CA LEU A 147 -10.90 -1.91 16.68
C LEU A 147 -12.27 -1.23 16.54
N PRO A 148 -13.33 -1.96 16.20
CA PRO A 148 -14.67 -1.39 16.20
C PRO A 148 -15.08 -1.00 17.63
N TYR A 149 -15.84 0.09 17.76
CA TYR A 149 -16.44 0.44 19.06
C TYR A 149 -17.49 -0.59 19.44
N GLY A 150 -17.55 -0.92 20.74
CA GLY A 150 -18.47 -1.92 21.26
C GLY A 150 -18.27 -2.14 22.75
N PRO A 151 -18.83 -3.21 23.33
CA PRO A 151 -18.71 -3.46 24.77
C PRO A 151 -17.26 -3.55 25.29
N ALA A 152 -16.31 -3.95 24.44
CA ALA A 152 -14.89 -4.02 24.76
C ALA A 152 -14.14 -2.69 24.59
N ASP A 153 -14.69 -1.76 23.80
CA ASP A 153 -14.16 -0.41 23.57
C ASP A 153 -15.34 0.58 23.49
N PRO A 154 -15.98 0.89 24.64
CA PRO A 154 -17.20 1.67 24.66
C PRO A 154 -16.93 3.16 24.45
N ILE A 155 -17.91 3.87 23.91
CA ILE A 155 -17.91 5.33 23.88
C ILE A 155 -18.70 5.87 25.09
N ASP A 156 -18.27 7.01 25.63
CA ASP A 156 -18.88 7.59 26.85
C ASP A 156 -20.30 8.12 26.65
N SER A 157 -20.64 8.52 25.42
CA SER A 157 -21.85 9.29 25.14
C SER A 157 -23.14 8.46 25.12
N PHE A 158 -23.09 7.23 24.61
CA PHE A 158 -24.25 6.33 24.50
C PHE A 158 -23.79 4.90 24.22
N THR A 159 -24.65 3.92 24.51
CA THR A 159 -24.39 2.52 24.15
C THR A 159 -24.35 2.37 22.63
N PHE A 160 -23.19 1.99 22.11
CA PHE A 160 -22.95 1.83 20.69
C PHE A 160 -22.16 0.55 20.43
N ASP A 161 -22.53 -0.18 19.39
CA ASP A 161 -21.83 -1.34 18.89
C ASP A 161 -21.75 -1.22 17.37
N GLU A 162 -20.54 -1.05 16.84
CA GLU A 162 -20.30 -0.93 15.40
C GLU A 162 -20.53 -2.27 14.68
N GLN A 163 -20.31 -3.38 15.40
CA GLN A 163 -20.40 -4.71 14.83
C GLN A 163 -21.67 -5.44 15.25
N SER A 164 -22.04 -6.43 14.45
CA SER A 164 -23.06 -7.39 14.81
C SER A 164 -22.42 -8.61 15.50
N ALA A 165 -23.23 -9.55 15.99
CA ALA A 165 -22.72 -10.81 16.56
C ALA A 165 -21.78 -11.55 15.60
N ILE A 166 -22.04 -11.45 14.29
CA ILE A 166 -21.12 -11.85 13.23
C ILE A 166 -20.51 -10.56 12.64
N PRO A 167 -19.19 -10.40 12.65
CA PRO A 167 -18.58 -9.18 12.14
C PRO A 167 -18.84 -8.99 10.66
N GLU A 168 -19.23 -7.78 10.28
CA GLU A 168 -19.38 -7.39 8.88
C GLU A 168 -18.06 -6.77 8.39
N HIS A 169 -17.46 -7.38 7.36
CA HIS A 169 -16.14 -6.97 6.84
C HIS A 169 -16.09 -5.47 6.48
N THR A 170 -17.15 -4.96 5.87
CA THR A 170 -17.25 -3.57 5.40
C THR A 170 -17.37 -2.53 6.52
N ARG A 171 -17.68 -2.95 7.75
CA ARG A 171 -17.80 -2.06 8.91
C ARG A 171 -16.48 -1.82 9.63
N PHE A 172 -15.45 -2.61 9.33
CA PHE A 172 -14.12 -2.36 9.85
C PHE A 172 -13.48 -1.14 9.19
N LEU A 173 -12.67 -0.42 9.96
CA LEU A 173 -11.86 0.68 9.44
C LEU A 173 -10.61 0.14 8.75
N TRP A 174 -10.77 -0.27 7.49
CA TRP A 174 -9.67 -0.70 6.63
C TRP A 174 -8.84 0.49 6.15
N GLY A 175 -7.53 0.38 6.29
CA GLY A 175 -6.54 1.35 5.90
C GLY A 175 -5.78 0.95 4.64
N ASN A 176 -5.36 1.97 3.89
CA ASN A 176 -4.55 1.78 2.69
C ASN A 176 -3.23 1.04 3.03
N PRO A 177 -2.92 -0.08 2.35
CA PRO A 177 -1.75 -0.91 2.62
C PRO A 177 -0.40 -0.23 2.36
N ALA A 178 -0.37 0.81 1.54
CA ALA A 178 0.82 1.61 1.30
C ALA A 178 1.36 2.24 2.60
N LEU A 179 0.48 2.54 3.57
CA LEU A 179 0.88 3.04 4.88
C LEU A 179 1.70 2.02 5.68
N ALA A 180 1.36 0.73 5.60
CA ALA A 180 2.11 -0.34 6.26
C ALA A 180 3.52 -0.46 5.66
N CYS A 181 3.60 -0.42 4.33
CA CYS A 181 4.88 -0.45 3.61
C CYS A 181 5.74 0.79 3.94
N ALA A 182 5.14 1.98 3.96
CA ALA A 182 5.82 3.22 4.33
C ALA A 182 6.29 3.22 5.79
N LEU A 183 5.51 2.64 6.71
CA LEU A 183 5.90 2.50 8.12
C LEU A 183 7.14 1.61 8.26
N VAL A 184 7.16 0.46 7.60
CA VAL A 184 8.34 -0.42 7.63
C VAL A 184 9.54 0.28 7.01
N LEU A 185 9.41 0.91 5.84
CA LEU A 185 10.51 1.66 5.22
C LEU A 185 11.04 2.78 6.11
N GLY A 186 10.16 3.54 6.76
CA GLY A 186 10.56 4.61 7.67
C GLY A 186 11.31 4.08 8.91
N ARG A 187 10.83 2.97 9.50
CA ARG A 187 11.52 2.32 10.63
C ARG A 187 12.89 1.78 10.25
N GLU A 188 12.98 1.14 9.08
CA GLU A 188 14.25 0.64 8.56
C GLU A 188 15.21 1.79 8.26
N PHE A 189 14.74 2.88 7.64
CA PHE A 189 15.57 4.06 7.43
C PHE A 189 16.10 4.66 8.75
N LEU A 190 15.28 4.75 9.80
CA LEU A 190 15.72 5.23 11.11
C LEU A 190 16.75 4.30 11.79
N GLN A 191 16.77 3.00 11.43
CA GLN A 191 17.70 2.03 12.01
C GLN A 191 19.02 1.91 11.23
N GLN A 192 18.96 1.94 9.90
CA GLN A 192 20.09 1.62 9.02
C GLN A 192 20.34 2.68 7.92
N GLY A 193 19.65 3.82 7.97
CA GLY A 193 19.76 4.88 6.98
C GLY A 193 19.43 4.37 5.57
N TRP A 194 20.17 4.85 4.57
CA TRP A 194 20.00 4.48 3.17
C TRP A 194 20.44 3.04 2.83
N GLU A 195 21.00 2.29 3.77
CA GLU A 195 21.21 0.85 3.59
C GLU A 195 19.90 0.08 3.48
N VAL A 196 18.76 0.69 3.84
CA VAL A 196 17.40 0.24 3.51
C VAL A 196 17.19 -0.08 2.02
N ALA A 197 18.02 0.45 1.11
CA ALA A 197 18.00 0.06 -0.30
C ALA A 197 18.51 -1.38 -0.56
N GLN A 198 19.09 -2.07 0.43
CA GLN A 198 19.69 -3.40 0.34
C GLN A 198 18.92 -4.50 1.09
N LEU A 199 17.65 -4.26 1.44
CA LEU A 199 16.79 -5.14 2.26
C LEU A 199 17.21 -6.62 2.20
N GLY A 200 17.89 -7.06 3.26
CA GLY A 200 18.41 -8.42 3.41
C GLY A 200 17.44 -9.31 4.18
N GLN A 201 17.90 -10.53 4.50
CA GLN A 201 17.13 -11.51 5.29
C GLN A 201 16.81 -11.01 6.71
N ASP A 202 17.56 -10.04 7.23
CA ASP A 202 17.41 -9.49 8.57
C ASP A 202 16.43 -8.30 8.66
N THR A 203 15.83 -7.88 7.54
CA THR A 203 14.88 -6.76 7.50
C THR A 203 13.64 -7.09 8.34
N GLN A 204 13.25 -6.20 9.25
CA GLN A 204 12.05 -6.39 10.06
C GLN A 204 10.80 -5.97 9.28
N LEU A 205 10.19 -6.92 8.59
CA LEU A 205 8.98 -6.69 7.79
C LEU A 205 7.66 -6.83 8.58
N ASP A 206 7.74 -7.16 9.87
CA ASP A 206 6.58 -7.35 10.73
C ASP A 206 6.21 -6.03 11.43
N ILE A 207 4.92 -5.71 11.36
CA ILE A 207 4.29 -4.67 12.16
C ILE A 207 3.48 -5.36 13.24
N ASP A 208 3.99 -5.26 14.46
CA ASP A 208 3.36 -5.78 15.68
C ASP A 208 2.26 -4.87 16.23
N ALA A 209 1.55 -5.37 17.25
CA ALA A 209 0.52 -4.65 17.99
C ALA A 209 -0.60 -4.09 17.12
N MET A 210 -0.90 -4.79 16.02
CA MET A 210 -2.04 -4.45 15.17
C MET A 210 -3.36 -4.66 15.91
N PRO A 211 -4.43 -3.91 15.57
CA PRO A 211 -5.76 -4.14 16.12
C PRO A 211 -6.20 -5.60 15.96
N ALA A 212 -6.68 -6.19 17.04
CA ALA A 212 -7.00 -7.61 17.14
C ALA A 212 -8.43 -7.82 17.61
N TYR A 213 -9.33 -7.98 16.64
CA TYR A 213 -10.75 -8.16 16.93
C TYR A 213 -11.09 -9.65 17.04
N SER A 214 -11.65 -10.07 18.18
CA SER A 214 -12.10 -11.45 18.38
C SER A 214 -13.63 -11.53 18.40
N TYR A 215 -14.19 -12.53 17.73
CA TYR A 215 -15.63 -12.78 17.70
C TYR A 215 -15.94 -14.27 17.87
N LYS A 216 -17.20 -14.60 18.10
CA LYS A 216 -17.64 -16.01 18.20
C LYS A 216 -18.36 -16.42 16.92
N LEU A 217 -17.95 -17.55 16.35
CA LEU A 217 -18.63 -18.21 15.25
C LEU A 217 -18.88 -19.66 15.65
N ASP A 218 -20.14 -20.11 15.61
CA ASP A 218 -20.56 -21.45 16.03
C ASP A 218 -20.08 -21.87 17.43
N GLY A 219 -19.95 -20.89 18.34
CA GLY A 219 -19.49 -21.10 19.71
C GLY A 219 -17.96 -21.09 19.89
N GLU A 220 -17.19 -21.08 18.80
CA GLU A 220 -15.73 -21.00 18.83
C GLU A 220 -15.24 -19.55 18.72
N ALA A 221 -14.19 -19.22 19.47
CA ALA A 221 -13.54 -17.92 19.38
C ALA A 221 -12.68 -17.87 18.10
N GLN A 222 -12.95 -16.88 17.26
CA GLN A 222 -12.21 -16.59 16.04
C GLN A 222 -11.48 -15.25 16.22
N LEU A 223 -10.27 -15.17 15.67
CA LEU A 223 -9.51 -13.93 15.57
C LEU A 223 -9.63 -13.40 14.15
N GLN A 224 -10.11 -12.17 14.02
CA GLN A 224 -10.13 -11.45 12.75
C GLN A 224 -8.69 -11.22 12.26
N ALA A 225 -8.48 -11.42 10.96
CA ALA A 225 -7.20 -11.15 10.33
C ALA A 225 -6.88 -9.63 10.40
N CYS A 226 -5.61 -9.29 10.70
CA CYS A 226 -5.18 -7.88 10.81
C CYS A 226 -5.05 -7.20 9.43
N ALA A 227 -4.68 -7.95 8.39
CA ALA A 227 -4.98 -7.63 6.99
C ALA A 227 -6.32 -8.28 6.61
N GLU A 228 -6.97 -7.84 5.52
CA GLU A 228 -8.36 -8.23 5.20
C GLU A 228 -8.64 -9.75 5.25
N THR A 229 -7.64 -10.58 4.94
CA THR A 229 -7.75 -12.04 4.99
C THR A 229 -6.47 -12.72 5.46
N TYR A 230 -6.59 -14.02 5.78
CA TYR A 230 -5.46 -14.92 5.93
C TYR A 230 -5.05 -15.47 4.56
N LEU A 231 -4.01 -14.87 3.97
CA LEU A 231 -3.45 -15.37 2.72
C LEU A 231 -2.68 -16.68 2.96
N ALA A 232 -2.93 -17.68 2.11
CA ALA A 232 -2.06 -18.84 2.01
C ALA A 232 -0.70 -18.41 1.44
N GLU A 233 0.37 -19.12 1.82
CA GLU A 233 1.73 -18.83 1.33
C GLU A 233 1.80 -18.90 -0.20
N THR A 234 1.13 -19.88 -0.82
CA THR A 234 1.04 -20.01 -2.27
C THR A 234 0.38 -18.80 -2.93
N THR A 235 -0.69 -18.27 -2.34
CA THR A 235 -1.38 -17.07 -2.83
C THR A 235 -0.50 -15.82 -2.68
N ALA A 236 0.18 -15.67 -1.54
CA ALA A 236 1.12 -14.57 -1.34
C ALA A 236 2.28 -14.60 -2.35
N LEU A 237 2.80 -15.80 -2.67
CA LEU A 237 3.82 -15.99 -3.71
C LEU A 237 3.29 -15.60 -5.10
N GLN A 238 2.05 -15.99 -5.44
CA GLN A 238 1.41 -15.61 -6.71
C GLN A 238 1.24 -14.09 -6.83
N ILE A 239 0.75 -13.43 -5.78
CA ILE A 239 0.64 -11.96 -5.71
C ILE A 239 2.02 -11.31 -5.91
N SER A 240 3.04 -11.84 -5.25
CA SER A 240 4.42 -11.36 -5.38
C SER A 240 4.99 -11.52 -6.79
N GLN A 241 4.66 -12.62 -7.48
CA GLN A 241 5.04 -12.87 -8.88
C GLN A 241 4.35 -11.91 -9.85
N GLN A 242 3.15 -11.42 -9.51
CA GLN A 242 2.46 -10.35 -10.23
C GLN A 242 3.06 -8.95 -9.99
N GLY A 243 4.15 -8.86 -9.21
CA GLY A 243 4.83 -7.59 -8.92
C GLY A 243 4.18 -6.79 -7.80
N LEU A 244 3.25 -7.38 -7.05
CA LEU A 244 2.52 -6.73 -5.97
C LEU A 244 3.14 -7.12 -4.62
N ILE A 245 2.95 -6.29 -3.61
CA ILE A 245 3.43 -6.49 -2.24
C ILE A 245 2.27 -7.05 -1.39
N PRO A 246 2.24 -8.35 -1.07
CA PRO A 246 1.19 -8.91 -0.24
C PRO A 246 1.37 -8.53 1.24
N LEU A 247 0.31 -8.15 1.92
CA LEU A 247 0.27 -8.00 3.37
C LEU A 247 -0.35 -9.25 4.00
N LEU A 248 0.39 -9.88 4.90
CA LEU A 248 0.01 -11.18 5.49
C LEU A 248 -0.38 -11.04 6.95
N SER A 249 -1.48 -11.67 7.33
CA SER A 249 -1.92 -11.81 8.72
C SER A 249 -1.41 -13.09 9.36
N PHE A 250 -1.17 -13.06 10.68
CA PHE A 250 -0.84 -14.24 11.46
C PHE A 250 -2.07 -14.75 12.23
N ARG A 251 -2.31 -16.07 12.24
CA ARG A 251 -3.49 -16.67 12.90
C ARG A 251 -3.49 -16.55 14.43
N HIS A 252 -2.33 -16.39 15.04
CA HIS A 252 -2.14 -16.43 16.50
C HIS A 252 -1.30 -15.25 17.02
N ARG A 253 -1.13 -14.21 16.21
CA ARG A 253 -0.36 -13.01 16.57
C ARG A 253 -1.03 -11.80 15.96
N ASN A 254 -1.11 -10.73 16.74
CA ASN A 254 -1.69 -9.45 16.34
C ASN A 254 -0.67 -8.64 15.55
N ALA A 255 -0.38 -9.10 14.34
CA ALA A 255 0.65 -8.52 13.50
C ALA A 255 0.29 -8.64 12.01
N VAL A 256 0.88 -7.75 11.21
CA VAL A 256 0.89 -7.83 9.75
C VAL A 256 2.33 -7.92 9.28
N ARG A 257 2.62 -8.84 8.35
CA ARG A 257 3.90 -8.90 7.64
C ARG A 257 3.76 -8.23 6.28
N VAL A 258 4.67 -7.33 5.95
CA VAL A 258 4.88 -6.87 4.57
C VAL A 258 5.63 -7.99 3.83
N GLY A 259 5.04 -8.56 2.78
CA GLY A 259 5.58 -9.73 2.09
C GLY A 259 6.87 -9.48 1.27
N GLY A 260 7.27 -8.21 1.19
CA GLY A 260 8.52 -7.76 0.59
C GLY A 260 8.38 -6.30 0.14
N LEU A 261 9.44 -5.51 0.24
CA LEU A 261 9.44 -4.12 -0.22
C LEU A 261 10.18 -4.04 -1.55
N HIS A 262 9.53 -4.54 -2.59
CA HIS A 262 10.08 -4.61 -3.94
C HIS A 262 9.27 -3.79 -4.93
N SER A 263 9.93 -3.43 -6.03
CA SER A 263 9.30 -2.77 -7.16
C SER A 263 8.36 -3.72 -7.94
N CYS A 264 7.49 -3.16 -8.77
CA CYS A 264 6.59 -3.91 -9.63
C CYS A 264 7.27 -4.49 -10.88
N ALA A 265 8.48 -4.05 -11.20
CA ALA A 265 9.27 -4.54 -12.34
C ALA A 265 9.34 -6.09 -12.43
N LEU A 266 9.38 -6.62 -13.65
CA LEU A 266 9.56 -8.06 -13.90
C LEU A 266 10.81 -8.60 -13.19
N ASN A 267 11.92 -7.88 -13.32
CA ASN A 267 13.12 -8.09 -12.52
C ASN A 267 13.01 -7.30 -11.23
N ARG A 268 12.32 -7.87 -10.24
CA ARG A 268 12.07 -7.23 -8.93
C ARG A 268 13.37 -6.73 -8.31
N ARG A 269 13.36 -5.46 -7.90
CA ARG A 269 14.44 -4.82 -7.13
C ARG A 269 13.87 -4.30 -5.81
N ALA A 270 14.72 -4.03 -4.83
CA ALA A 270 14.29 -3.32 -3.63
C ALA A 270 13.68 -1.96 -4.02
N LEU A 271 12.60 -1.56 -3.36
CA LEU A 271 11.80 -0.40 -3.76
C LEU A 271 12.58 0.92 -3.75
N LEU A 272 13.58 1.05 -2.87
CA LEU A 272 14.43 2.24 -2.78
C LEU A 272 15.81 2.08 -3.47
N ALA A 273 15.99 1.05 -4.30
CA ALA A 273 17.28 0.77 -4.95
C ALA A 273 17.77 1.89 -5.90
N GLY A 274 16.88 2.75 -6.39
CA GLY A 274 17.20 3.84 -7.31
C GLY A 274 17.84 5.08 -6.66
N HIS A 275 17.90 5.16 -5.33
CA HIS A 275 18.34 6.34 -4.57
C HIS A 275 19.86 6.37 -4.28
N ARG A 276 20.69 5.78 -5.15
CA ARG A 276 22.15 5.71 -5.01
C ARG A 276 22.90 6.61 -5.99
#